data_AF-A0A6P2EXE0-F1
#
_entry.id   AF-A0A6P2EXE0-F1
#
_cell.length_a   1.000
_cell.length_b   1.000
_cell.length_c   1.000
_cell.angle_alpha   90.00
_cell.angle_beta   90.00
_cell.angle_gamma   90.00
#
_symmetry.space_group_name_H-M   'P 1'
#
loop_
_entity.id
_entity.type
_entity.pdbx_description
1 polymer ?
#
loop_
_entity_poly.entity_id
_entity_poly.type
_entity_poly.pdbx_seq_one_letter_code
_entity_poly.pdbx_strand_id
1 'polypeptide(L)'
;MKTTVQFQSTFPHVPPLIVEVEGVEDERVARAVALEAMVKAGNPITRLQLGNIEFAYADLSGGVFNDCTFGSAEFIGTNLRGTKFADCNLTAGTPATFDAETDLSGAQFALCDMQGCDLSGTLAEGAVFDACNLRYSKLAGIRASRSTWANCRTGGSDWTDAIMTFGNVRTLEGWPRLLPQFAGTEADKAVLTQFQAAVIGSSVSGQNTFAEAQAQAEEVRADYPTTN
;
A
#
# COMPACT_ATOMS: atom_id res chain seq x y z
N MET A 1 -6.66 3.15 35.89
CA MET A 1 -6.29 1.75 35.59
C MET A 1 -5.24 1.76 34.50
N LYS A 2 -4.28 0.83 34.54
CA LYS A 2 -3.21 0.71 33.55
C LYS A 2 -3.24 -0.68 32.92
N THR A 3 -3.02 -0.73 31.62
CA THR A 3 -2.88 -1.97 30.85
C THR A 3 -1.48 -2.03 30.28
N THR A 4 -0.76 -3.08 30.64
CA THR A 4 0.59 -3.35 30.17
C THR A 4 0.51 -4.04 28.81
N VAL A 5 1.00 -3.39 27.76
CA VAL A 5 1.10 -3.94 26.42
C VAL A 5 2.52 -4.42 26.15
N GLN A 6 2.66 -5.60 25.58
CA GLN A 6 3.95 -6.15 25.15
C GLN A 6 4.00 -6.33 23.63
N PHE A 7 5.02 -5.74 23.01
CA PHE A 7 5.36 -5.95 21.61
C PHE A 7 6.59 -6.83 21.51
N GLN A 8 6.43 -8.02 20.92
CA GLN A 8 7.55 -8.93 20.69
C GLN A 8 8.46 -8.35 19.61
N SER A 9 9.76 -8.63 19.71
CA SER A 9 10.68 -8.28 18.63
C SER A 9 10.59 -9.29 17.48
N THR A 10 10.91 -8.86 16.26
CA THR A 10 11.14 -9.78 15.13
C THR A 10 12.36 -10.69 15.35
N PHE A 11 13.22 -10.40 16.34
CA PHE A 11 14.32 -11.26 16.77
C PHE A 11 13.98 -12.00 18.09
N PRO A 12 14.00 -13.35 18.13
CA PRO A 12 13.55 -14.14 19.28
C PRO A 12 14.27 -13.87 20.61
N HIS A 13 15.49 -13.34 20.57
CA HIS A 13 16.32 -13.11 21.76
C HIS A 13 16.27 -11.68 22.29
N VAL A 14 15.58 -10.78 21.59
CA VAL A 14 15.41 -9.40 22.04
C VAL A 14 14.18 -9.36 22.95
N PRO A 15 14.30 -8.84 24.19
CA PRO A 15 13.16 -8.75 25.10
C PRO A 15 12.04 -7.89 24.50
N PRO A 16 10.77 -8.16 24.84
CA PRO A 16 9.66 -7.40 24.31
C PRO A 16 9.72 -5.94 24.78
N LEU A 17 9.26 -5.03 23.91
CA LEU A 17 9.01 -3.66 24.30
C LEU A 17 7.74 -3.62 25.14
N ILE A 18 7.83 -3.03 26.32
CA ILE A 18 6.72 -2.88 27.26
C ILE A 18 6.23 -1.43 27.21
N VAL A 19 4.93 -1.25 27.00
CA VAL A 19 4.26 0.06 26.99
C VAL A 19 3.09 0.03 27.96
N GLU A 20 3.00 1.03 28.83
CA GLU A 20 1.90 1.20 29.78
C GLU A 20 0.86 2.13 29.18
N VAL A 21 -0.38 1.65 29.03
CA VAL A 21 -1.50 2.43 28.51
C VAL A 21 -2.46 2.76 29.65
N GLU A 22 -2.73 4.05 29.85
CA GLU A 22 -3.66 4.50 30.89
C GLU A 22 -5.09 4.58 30.35
N GLY A 23 -6.07 4.14 31.14
CA GLY A 23 -7.49 4.36 30.86
C GLY A 23 -8.11 3.43 29.80
N VAL A 24 -7.40 2.39 29.35
CA VAL A 24 -7.91 1.38 28.40
C VAL A 24 -7.88 0.01 29.06
N GLU A 25 -9.02 -0.67 29.17
CA GLU A 25 -9.10 -2.00 29.80
C GLU A 25 -8.88 -3.16 28.80
N ASP A 26 -9.36 -3.00 27.57
CA ASP A 26 -9.23 -4.01 26.53
C ASP A 26 -7.80 -4.00 25.95
N GLU A 27 -7.07 -5.10 26.11
CA GLU A 27 -5.72 -5.26 25.59
C GLU A 27 -5.66 -5.06 24.06
N ARG A 28 -6.70 -5.45 23.31
CA ARG A 28 -6.75 -5.29 21.86
C ARG A 28 -6.71 -3.82 21.47
N VAL A 29 -7.54 -3.01 22.14
CA VAL A 29 -7.57 -1.56 21.96
C VAL A 29 -6.29 -0.92 22.48
N ALA A 30 -5.77 -1.40 23.62
CA ALA A 30 -4.55 -0.87 24.22
C ALA A 30 -3.34 -1.03 23.28
N ARG A 31 -3.26 -2.09 22.47
CA ARG A 31 -2.19 -2.28 21.47
C ARG A 31 -2.19 -1.19 20.41
N ALA A 32 -3.35 -0.83 19.85
CA ALA A 32 -3.45 0.25 18.88
C ALA A 32 -3.11 1.61 19.50
N VAL A 33 -3.65 1.89 20.70
CA VAL A 33 -3.37 3.14 21.44
C VAL A 33 -1.89 3.28 21.79
N ALA A 34 -1.25 2.19 22.23
CA ALA A 34 0.19 2.18 22.50
C ALA A 34 0.99 2.52 21.25
N LEU A 35 0.65 1.93 20.10
CA LEU A 35 1.37 2.18 18.86
C LEU A 35 1.16 3.61 18.34
N GLU A 36 -0.05 4.15 18.43
CA GLU A 36 -0.35 5.55 18.10
C GLU A 36 0.46 6.50 18.97
N ALA A 37 0.57 6.24 20.28
CA ALA A 37 1.41 7.04 21.17
C ALA A 37 2.90 6.96 20.79
N MET A 38 3.38 5.80 20.36
CA MET A 38 4.75 5.62 19.86
C MET A 38 5.01 6.40 18.57
N VAL A 39 4.06 6.40 17.63
CA VAL A 39 4.12 7.20 16.40
C VAL A 39 4.18 8.70 16.74
N LYS A 40 3.31 9.16 17.65
CA LYS A 40 3.28 10.56 18.11
C LYS A 40 4.56 11.00 18.82
N ALA A 41 5.28 10.07 19.44
CA ALA A 41 6.59 10.34 20.03
C ALA A 41 7.69 10.59 18.96
N GLY A 42 7.42 10.26 17.69
CA GLY A 42 8.26 10.61 16.55
C GLY A 42 9.50 9.74 16.34
N ASN A 43 9.72 8.73 17.19
CA ASN A 43 10.84 7.80 17.04
C ASN A 43 10.48 6.68 16.06
N PRO A 44 11.42 6.22 15.20
CA PRO A 44 11.19 5.07 14.35
C PRO A 44 10.85 3.81 15.15
N ILE A 45 9.77 3.15 14.78
CA ILE A 45 9.30 1.90 15.37
C ILE A 45 9.96 0.78 14.59
N THR A 46 10.91 0.10 15.23
CA THR A 46 11.84 -0.79 14.53
C THR A 46 11.78 -2.20 15.11
N ARG A 47 11.69 -3.22 14.24
CA ARG A 47 11.80 -4.65 14.60
C ARG A 47 10.75 -5.14 15.60
N LEU A 48 9.51 -4.66 15.47
CA LEU A 48 8.38 -5.11 16.29
C LEU A 48 7.44 -6.02 15.51
N GLN A 49 6.89 -7.01 16.22
CA GLN A 49 5.77 -7.82 15.76
C GLN A 49 4.46 -7.09 16.09
N LEU A 50 3.88 -6.48 15.06
CA LEU A 50 2.67 -5.67 15.09
C LEU A 50 1.49 -6.37 14.40
N GLY A 51 1.60 -7.68 14.20
CA GLY A 51 0.54 -8.50 13.65
C GLY A 51 -0.61 -8.75 14.64
N ASN A 52 -1.79 -9.09 14.12
CA ASN A 52 -3.03 -9.30 14.87
C ASN A 52 -3.43 -8.09 15.74
N ILE A 53 -3.21 -6.87 15.23
CA ILE A 53 -3.66 -5.64 15.87
C ILE A 53 -4.76 -5.01 15.00
N GLU A 54 -5.85 -4.62 15.65
CA GLU A 54 -6.95 -3.88 15.03
C GLU A 54 -6.65 -2.38 15.17
N PHE A 55 -6.34 -1.71 14.06
CA PHE A 55 -6.02 -0.27 14.01
C PHE A 55 -7.25 0.57 13.64
N ALA A 56 -8.44 0.15 14.07
CA ALA A 56 -9.70 0.80 13.75
C ALA A 56 -9.66 2.29 14.14
N TYR A 57 -9.72 3.16 13.13
CA TYR A 57 -9.68 4.63 13.24
C TYR A 57 -8.45 5.20 13.96
N ALA A 58 -7.37 4.42 14.07
CA ALA A 58 -6.13 4.89 14.68
C ALA A 58 -5.43 5.94 13.81
N ASP A 59 -4.75 6.90 14.45
CA ASP A 59 -3.92 7.87 13.76
C ASP A 59 -2.45 7.44 13.78
N LEU A 60 -2.01 6.82 12.70
CA LEU A 60 -0.63 6.36 12.50
C LEU A 60 0.10 7.25 11.46
N SER A 61 -0.44 8.43 11.16
CA SER A 61 0.11 9.33 10.16
C SER A 61 1.52 9.81 10.50
N GLY A 62 2.37 9.91 9.49
CA GLY A 62 3.79 10.27 9.64
C GLY A 62 4.64 9.24 10.40
N GLY A 63 4.07 8.09 10.79
CA GLY A 63 4.80 7.01 11.44
C GLY A 63 5.94 6.47 10.59
N VAL A 64 6.99 5.96 11.24
CA VAL A 64 8.13 5.34 10.57
C VAL A 64 8.29 3.94 11.12
N PHE A 65 8.07 2.93 10.28
CA PHE A 65 8.15 1.51 10.61
C PHE A 65 9.28 0.87 9.81
N ASN A 66 10.25 0.29 10.51
CA ASN A 66 11.40 -0.39 9.91
C ASN A 66 11.47 -1.83 10.39
N ASP A 67 11.60 -2.81 9.48
CA ASP A 67 11.75 -4.22 9.82
C ASP A 67 10.61 -4.77 10.73
N CYS A 68 9.40 -4.22 10.62
CA CYS A 68 8.25 -4.61 11.42
C CYS A 68 7.39 -5.66 10.69
N THR A 69 6.63 -6.46 11.45
CA THR A 69 5.63 -7.37 10.86
C THR A 69 4.22 -6.92 11.19
N PHE A 70 3.31 -6.99 10.21
CA PHE A 70 1.90 -6.60 10.33
C PHE A 70 0.95 -7.72 9.89
N GLY A 71 1.41 -8.97 9.88
CA GLY A 71 0.57 -10.08 9.46
C GLY A 71 -0.70 -10.19 10.31
N SER A 72 -1.83 -10.37 9.64
CA SER A 72 -3.18 -10.34 10.22
C SER A 72 -3.55 -9.02 10.92
N ALA A 73 -2.84 -7.92 10.66
CA ALA A 73 -3.29 -6.60 11.12
C ALA A 73 -4.46 -6.09 10.28
N GLU A 74 -5.37 -5.37 10.92
CA GLU A 74 -6.54 -4.79 10.27
C GLU A 74 -6.45 -3.27 10.34
N PHE A 75 -6.38 -2.63 9.17
CA PHE A 75 -6.40 -1.19 9.02
C PHE A 75 -7.79 -0.79 8.54
N ILE A 76 -8.66 -0.40 9.48
CA ILE A 76 -10.05 -0.04 9.22
C ILE A 76 -10.20 1.45 9.52
N GLY A 77 -10.48 2.28 8.51
CA GLY A 77 -10.53 3.74 8.67
C GLY A 77 -9.24 4.35 9.23
N THR A 78 -8.11 3.65 9.13
CA THR A 78 -6.84 4.09 9.74
C THR A 78 -6.25 5.24 8.93
N ASN A 79 -5.76 6.26 9.63
CA ASN A 79 -4.98 7.32 9.00
C ASN A 79 -3.50 6.90 8.92
N LEU A 80 -3.03 6.62 7.70
CA LEU A 80 -1.65 6.25 7.37
C LEU A 80 -0.98 7.29 6.46
N ARG A 81 -1.48 8.53 6.47
CA ARG A 81 -0.97 9.59 5.60
C ARG A 81 0.50 9.87 5.87
N GLY A 82 1.32 9.87 4.82
CA GLY A 82 2.75 10.13 4.92
C GLY A 82 3.56 9.12 5.73
N THR A 83 2.95 8.01 6.15
CA THR A 83 3.61 6.95 6.92
C THR A 83 4.64 6.23 6.05
N LYS A 84 5.77 5.85 6.64
CA LYS A 84 6.87 5.16 5.97
C LYS A 84 7.01 3.75 6.49
N PHE A 85 7.03 2.79 5.59
CA PHE A 85 7.31 1.39 5.83
C PHE A 85 8.56 1.01 5.04
N ALA A 86 9.60 0.56 5.74
CA ALA A 86 10.82 0.06 5.13
C ALA A 86 11.08 -1.37 5.62
N ASP A 87 11.29 -2.29 4.69
CA ASP A 87 11.61 -3.70 4.99
C ASP A 87 10.55 -4.37 5.88
N CYS A 88 9.30 -3.92 5.79
CA CYS A 88 8.20 -4.47 6.57
C CYS A 88 7.57 -5.69 5.88
N ASN A 89 7.12 -6.64 6.69
CA ASN A 89 6.38 -7.82 6.23
C ASN A 89 4.92 -7.73 6.67
N LEU A 90 4.02 -7.50 5.71
CA LEU A 90 2.57 -7.42 5.93
C LEU A 90 1.86 -8.75 5.66
N THR A 91 2.60 -9.84 5.45
CA THR A 91 2.11 -11.17 5.02
C THR A 91 2.30 -12.26 6.07
N ALA A 92 3.04 -11.99 7.15
CA ALA A 92 3.40 -12.97 8.18
C ALA A 92 2.19 -13.66 8.84
N GLY A 93 1.84 -14.86 8.36
CA GLY A 93 0.61 -15.55 8.75
C GLY A 93 -0.47 -15.31 7.71
N THR A 94 -1.39 -14.38 7.99
CA THR A 94 -2.39 -13.90 7.02
C THR A 94 -1.96 -12.51 6.51
N PRO A 95 -2.19 -12.16 5.23
CA PRO A 95 -1.96 -10.80 4.76
C PRO A 95 -2.79 -9.76 5.52
N ALA A 96 -2.20 -8.60 5.77
CA ALA A 96 -2.90 -7.45 6.34
C ALA A 96 -4.06 -7.00 5.43
N THR A 97 -5.10 -6.46 6.06
CA THR A 97 -6.29 -5.96 5.37
C THR A 97 -6.43 -4.46 5.56
N PHE A 98 -6.89 -3.78 4.51
CA PHE A 98 -7.18 -2.36 4.49
C PHE A 98 -8.58 -2.17 3.93
N ASP A 99 -9.37 -1.31 4.55
CA ASP A 99 -10.70 -0.97 4.04
C ASP A 99 -10.68 0.30 3.17
N ALA A 100 -11.81 0.61 2.54
CA ALA A 100 -11.93 1.76 1.66
C ALA A 100 -11.85 3.12 2.40
N GLU A 101 -11.96 3.14 3.73
CA GLU A 101 -11.81 4.34 4.57
C GLU A 101 -10.36 4.57 5.00
N THR A 102 -9.46 3.62 4.79
CA THR A 102 -8.04 3.76 5.10
C THR A 102 -7.35 4.74 4.16
N ASP A 103 -6.66 5.72 4.75
CA ASP A 103 -5.95 6.78 4.04
C ASP A 103 -4.44 6.54 4.02
N LEU A 104 -3.93 6.07 2.89
CA LEU A 104 -2.52 5.87 2.56
C LEU A 104 -1.93 7.05 1.76
N SER A 105 -2.58 8.22 1.73
CA SER A 105 -2.12 9.34 0.90
C SER A 105 -0.71 9.78 1.27
N GLY A 106 0.18 9.80 0.29
CA GLY A 106 1.60 10.09 0.47
C GLY A 106 2.39 9.07 1.29
N ALA A 107 1.80 7.93 1.65
CA ALA A 107 2.50 6.84 2.33
C ALA A 107 3.62 6.28 1.44
N GLN A 108 4.68 5.77 2.05
CA GLN A 108 5.84 5.23 1.36
C GLN A 108 6.10 3.80 1.83
N PHE A 109 6.09 2.87 0.89
CA PHE A 109 6.45 1.48 1.09
C PHE A 109 7.73 1.20 0.30
N ALA A 110 8.79 0.84 1.00
CA ALA A 110 10.06 0.45 0.41
C ALA A 110 10.40 -0.98 0.84
N LEU A 111 10.71 -1.85 -0.12
CA LEU A 111 11.15 -3.23 0.15
C LEU A 111 10.16 -4.05 0.99
N CYS A 112 8.87 -3.69 0.95
CA CYS A 112 7.85 -4.35 1.75
C CYS A 112 7.29 -5.60 1.06
N ASP A 113 7.02 -6.64 1.85
CA ASP A 113 6.23 -7.77 1.40
C ASP A 113 4.75 -7.53 1.69
N MET A 114 3.95 -7.45 0.63
CA MET A 114 2.52 -7.15 0.64
C MET A 114 1.74 -8.18 -0.22
N GLN A 115 2.32 -9.37 -0.43
CA GLN A 115 1.69 -10.43 -1.19
C GLN A 115 0.32 -10.78 -0.60
N GLY A 116 -0.71 -10.79 -1.45
CA GLY A 116 -2.07 -11.16 -1.05
C GLY A 116 -2.80 -10.15 -0.15
N CYS A 117 -2.20 -8.99 0.16
CA CYS A 117 -2.88 -7.95 0.95
C CYS A 117 -4.12 -7.42 0.21
N ASP A 118 -5.15 -7.05 0.96
CA ASP A 118 -6.36 -6.42 0.42
C ASP A 118 -6.29 -4.91 0.62
N LEU A 119 -6.06 -4.17 -0.47
CA LEU A 119 -6.01 -2.70 -0.51
C LEU A 119 -7.19 -2.13 -1.33
N SER A 120 -8.24 -2.93 -1.54
CA SER A 120 -9.35 -2.57 -2.40
C SER A 120 -10.06 -1.30 -1.90
N GLY A 121 -10.30 -0.34 -2.80
CA GLY A 121 -11.00 0.90 -2.49
C GLY A 121 -10.24 1.93 -1.64
N THR A 122 -9.04 1.60 -1.15
CA THR A 122 -8.23 2.49 -0.29
C THR A 122 -7.89 3.82 -0.99
N LEU A 123 -7.64 4.85 -0.18
CA LEU A 123 -7.11 6.14 -0.66
C LEU A 123 -5.59 6.08 -0.66
N ALA A 124 -4.94 6.20 -1.81
CA ALA A 124 -3.49 6.10 -1.96
C ALA A 124 -2.93 7.22 -2.85
N GLU A 125 -3.54 8.42 -2.78
CA GLU A 125 -3.10 9.55 -3.60
C GLU A 125 -1.66 9.93 -3.26
N GLY A 126 -0.79 10.00 -4.27
CA GLY A 126 0.62 10.33 -4.09
C GLY A 126 1.43 9.27 -3.32
N ALA A 127 0.86 8.09 -3.04
CA ALA A 127 1.58 7.01 -2.37
C ALA A 127 2.74 6.48 -3.23
N VAL A 128 3.80 6.03 -2.60
CA VAL A 128 4.99 5.48 -3.26
C VAL A 128 5.19 4.03 -2.83
N PHE A 129 5.26 3.14 -3.80
CA PHE A 129 5.63 1.74 -3.64
C PHE A 129 6.91 1.51 -4.43
N ASP A 130 8.00 1.21 -3.74
CA ASP A 130 9.30 0.91 -4.34
C ASP A 130 9.82 -0.46 -3.90
N ALA A 131 10.13 -1.30 -4.88
CA ALA A 131 10.65 -2.65 -4.66
C ALA A 131 9.73 -3.54 -3.78
N CYS A 132 8.42 -3.30 -3.82
CA CYS A 132 7.45 -4.07 -3.05
C CYS A 132 7.02 -5.37 -3.76
N ASN A 133 6.73 -6.40 -2.97
CA ASN A 133 6.05 -7.60 -3.47
C ASN A 133 4.53 -7.46 -3.29
N LEU A 134 3.81 -7.23 -4.39
CA LEU A 134 2.36 -7.07 -4.46
C LEU A 134 1.70 -8.24 -5.22
N ARG A 135 2.37 -9.39 -5.33
CA ARG A 135 1.80 -10.55 -6.04
C ARG A 135 0.48 -10.95 -5.39
N TYR A 136 -0.52 -11.28 -6.20
CA TYR A 136 -1.85 -11.71 -5.75
C TYR A 136 -2.58 -10.73 -4.81
N SER A 137 -2.13 -9.47 -4.67
CA SER A 137 -2.84 -8.47 -3.88
C SER A 137 -4.14 -8.06 -4.58
N LYS A 138 -5.09 -7.54 -3.79
CA LYS A 138 -6.30 -6.94 -4.32
C LYS A 138 -6.16 -5.43 -4.24
N LEU A 139 -6.24 -4.79 -5.40
CA LEU A 139 -6.14 -3.34 -5.60
C LEU A 139 -7.39 -2.85 -6.34
N ALA A 140 -8.48 -3.61 -6.29
CA ALA A 140 -9.70 -3.27 -6.99
C ALA A 140 -10.27 -1.95 -6.46
N GLY A 141 -10.54 -0.99 -7.35
CA GLY A 141 -11.07 0.32 -6.97
C GLY A 141 -10.10 1.21 -6.18
N ILE A 142 -8.82 0.86 -6.05
CA ILE A 142 -7.85 1.69 -5.32
C ILE A 142 -7.79 3.10 -5.95
N ARG A 143 -7.75 4.14 -5.12
CA ARG A 143 -7.65 5.54 -5.55
C ARG A 143 -6.21 6.03 -5.41
N ALA A 144 -5.37 5.70 -6.38
CA ALA A 144 -3.93 5.93 -6.36
C ALA A 144 -3.48 6.99 -7.40
N SER A 145 -4.24 8.07 -7.57
CA SER A 145 -3.80 9.19 -8.42
C SER A 145 -2.45 9.73 -7.95
N ARG A 146 -1.57 10.13 -8.87
CA ARG A 146 -0.21 10.66 -8.59
C ARG A 146 0.71 9.69 -7.83
N SER A 147 0.32 8.42 -7.68
CA SER A 147 1.14 7.42 -7.01
C SER A 147 2.35 7.01 -7.87
N THR A 148 3.36 6.43 -7.23
CA THR A 148 4.52 5.83 -7.90
C THR A 148 4.60 4.35 -7.55
N TRP A 149 4.77 3.51 -8.56
CA TRP A 149 4.97 2.07 -8.44
C TRP A 149 6.25 1.71 -9.19
N ALA A 150 7.34 1.54 -8.45
CA ALA A 150 8.67 1.29 -9.00
C ALA A 150 9.19 -0.07 -8.53
N ASN A 151 9.76 -0.86 -9.44
CA ASN A 151 10.44 -2.13 -9.10
C ASN A 151 9.53 -3.15 -8.39
N CYS A 152 8.21 -3.01 -8.51
CA CYS A 152 7.25 -3.83 -7.79
C CYS A 152 6.95 -5.14 -8.52
N ARG A 153 6.65 -6.19 -7.75
CA ARG A 153 6.16 -7.46 -8.29
C ARG A 153 4.64 -7.52 -8.21
N THR A 154 3.94 -7.58 -9.35
CA THR A 154 2.46 -7.47 -9.40
C THR A 154 1.79 -8.70 -10.02
N GLY A 155 2.52 -9.81 -10.17
CA GLY A 155 1.99 -11.02 -10.77
C GLY A 155 0.73 -11.51 -10.07
N GLY A 156 -0.39 -11.59 -10.81
CA GLY A 156 -1.67 -12.09 -10.30
C GLY A 156 -2.46 -11.13 -9.42
N SER A 157 -2.00 -9.89 -9.21
CA SER A 157 -2.80 -8.88 -8.50
C SER A 157 -3.99 -8.40 -9.33
N ASP A 158 -5.04 -7.96 -8.65
CA ASP A 158 -6.27 -7.42 -9.24
C ASP A 158 -6.29 -5.90 -9.19
N TRP A 159 -6.33 -5.24 -10.34
CA TRP A 159 -6.36 -3.77 -10.46
C TRP A 159 -7.66 -3.27 -11.10
N THR A 160 -8.71 -4.09 -11.08
CA THR A 160 -10.02 -3.72 -11.64
C THR A 160 -10.48 -2.39 -11.07
N ASP A 161 -10.89 -1.45 -11.92
CA ASP A 161 -11.37 -0.13 -11.51
C ASP A 161 -10.40 0.71 -10.67
N ALA A 162 -9.12 0.34 -10.62
CA ALA A 162 -8.10 1.16 -9.99
C ALA A 162 -7.96 2.50 -10.73
N ILE A 163 -7.93 3.59 -9.97
CA ILE A 163 -7.81 4.96 -10.46
C ILE A 163 -6.38 5.42 -10.22
N MET A 164 -5.62 5.64 -11.30
CA MET A 164 -4.19 6.01 -11.22
C MET A 164 -3.86 7.25 -12.04
N THR A 165 -4.74 8.26 -12.06
CA THR A 165 -4.51 9.45 -12.87
C THR A 165 -3.19 10.13 -12.50
N PHE A 166 -2.34 10.43 -13.48
CA PHE A 166 -0.96 10.93 -13.28
C PHE A 166 -0.05 10.00 -12.46
N GLY A 167 -0.40 8.72 -12.34
CA GLY A 167 0.44 7.71 -11.73
C GLY A 167 1.68 7.41 -12.56
N ASN A 168 2.74 7.01 -11.88
CA ASN A 168 4.01 6.65 -12.46
C ASN A 168 4.30 5.17 -12.21
N VAL A 169 4.37 4.37 -13.28
CA VAL A 169 4.59 2.92 -13.19
C VAL A 169 5.88 2.58 -13.92
N ARG A 170 6.87 2.09 -13.18
CA ARG A 170 8.20 1.75 -13.69
C ARG A 170 8.63 0.36 -13.23
N THR A 171 9.10 -0.46 -14.15
CA THR A 171 9.74 -1.75 -13.81
C THR A 171 8.84 -2.68 -12.98
N LEU A 172 7.64 -3.01 -13.49
CA LEU A 172 6.80 -4.03 -12.86
C LEU A 172 7.22 -5.45 -13.28
N GLU A 173 7.40 -6.35 -12.32
CA GLU A 173 7.71 -7.76 -12.57
C GLU A 173 6.47 -8.65 -12.32
N GLY A 174 6.01 -9.34 -13.37
CA GLY A 174 4.78 -10.12 -13.32
C GLY A 174 3.56 -9.21 -13.46
N TRP A 175 2.80 -9.42 -14.53
CA TRP A 175 1.73 -8.51 -14.93
C TRP A 175 0.46 -8.74 -14.11
N PRO A 176 -0.31 -7.67 -13.82
CA PRO A 176 -1.62 -7.80 -13.18
C PRO A 176 -2.61 -8.53 -14.08
N ARG A 177 -3.62 -9.15 -13.48
CA ARG A 177 -4.61 -9.96 -14.21
C ARG A 177 -5.61 -9.09 -14.99
N LEU A 178 -5.90 -7.90 -14.49
CA LEU A 178 -6.83 -6.93 -15.08
C LEU A 178 -6.18 -5.54 -15.06
N LEU A 179 -6.53 -4.71 -16.03
CA LEU A 179 -5.88 -3.43 -16.25
C LEU A 179 -6.55 -2.31 -15.43
N PRO A 180 -5.76 -1.41 -14.81
CA PRO A 180 -6.28 -0.21 -14.18
C PRO A 180 -6.75 0.80 -15.24
N GLN A 181 -7.56 1.77 -14.84
CA GLN A 181 -7.95 2.88 -15.71
C GLN A 181 -6.78 3.86 -15.82
N PHE A 182 -6.17 3.93 -17.01
CA PHE A 182 -5.05 4.81 -17.30
C PHE A 182 -5.55 6.12 -17.92
N ALA A 183 -5.50 7.21 -17.16
CA ALA A 183 -5.62 8.56 -17.71
C ALA A 183 -4.36 9.36 -17.32
N GLY A 184 -3.55 9.75 -18.31
CA GLY A 184 -2.35 10.58 -18.09
C GLY A 184 -1.20 9.90 -17.31
N THR A 185 -1.11 8.57 -17.31
CA THR A 185 0.02 7.85 -16.71
C THR A 185 1.23 7.82 -17.63
N GLU A 186 2.40 8.21 -17.14
CA GLU A 186 3.68 8.02 -17.85
C GLU A 186 4.14 6.56 -17.68
N ALA A 187 3.59 5.65 -18.47
CA ALA A 187 4.09 4.27 -18.53
C ALA A 187 5.39 4.24 -19.36
N ASP A 188 6.46 3.66 -18.80
CA ASP A 188 7.73 3.49 -19.52
C ASP A 188 7.53 2.66 -20.81
N LYS A 189 8.28 2.98 -21.88
CA LYS A 189 8.25 2.25 -23.17
C LYS A 189 8.49 0.75 -23.00
N ALA A 190 9.31 0.34 -22.02
CA ALA A 190 9.54 -1.07 -21.71
C ALA A 190 8.27 -1.76 -21.15
N VAL A 191 7.49 -1.03 -20.34
CA VAL A 191 6.19 -1.47 -19.80
C VAL A 191 5.18 -1.57 -20.95
N LEU A 192 5.07 -0.54 -21.79
CA LEU A 192 4.17 -0.55 -22.95
C LEU A 192 4.46 -1.67 -23.97
N THR A 193 5.73 -2.05 -24.14
CA THR A 193 6.14 -3.11 -25.09
C THR A 193 5.80 -4.51 -24.57
N GLN A 194 5.94 -4.75 -23.26
CA GLN A 194 5.49 -6.00 -22.64
C GLN A 194 3.95 -6.11 -22.59
N PHE A 195 3.25 -4.98 -22.49
CA PHE A 195 1.79 -4.90 -22.59
C PHE A 195 1.27 -5.36 -23.97
N GLN A 196 1.92 -4.92 -25.06
CA GLN A 196 1.58 -5.37 -26.43
C GLN A 196 1.68 -6.90 -26.58
N ALA A 197 2.63 -7.54 -25.90
CA ALA A 197 2.80 -9.00 -25.96
C ALA A 197 1.75 -9.78 -25.15
N ALA A 198 1.26 -9.22 -24.03
CA ALA A 198 0.29 -9.89 -23.15
C ALA A 198 -1.16 -9.82 -23.67
N VAL A 199 -1.56 -8.71 -24.32
CA VAL A 199 -2.93 -8.49 -24.81
C VAL A 199 -3.33 -9.40 -25.98
N ILE A 200 -2.37 -9.96 -26.72
CA ILE A 200 -2.66 -10.89 -27.83
C ILE A 200 -3.27 -12.22 -27.33
N GLY A 201 -3.18 -12.54 -26.03
CA GLY A 201 -3.61 -13.81 -25.45
C GLY A 201 -4.85 -13.79 -24.53
N SER A 202 -5.39 -12.63 -24.15
CA SER A 202 -6.50 -12.56 -23.19
C SER A 202 -7.64 -11.70 -23.70
N SER A 203 -8.81 -12.32 -23.91
CA SER A 203 -10.06 -11.66 -24.26
C SER A 203 -10.44 -10.62 -23.19
N VAL A 204 -10.29 -9.34 -23.51
CA VAL A 204 -10.86 -8.24 -22.71
C VAL A 204 -12.27 -7.97 -23.25
N SER A 205 -13.28 -8.50 -22.56
CA SER A 205 -14.67 -8.11 -22.77
C SER A 205 -14.92 -6.81 -22.01
N GLY A 206 -14.72 -5.68 -22.67
CA GLY A 206 -14.98 -4.37 -22.12
C GLY A 206 -14.50 -3.33 -23.11
N GLN A 207 -15.45 -2.64 -23.73
CA GLN A 207 -15.21 -1.64 -24.75
C GLN A 207 -14.38 -0.49 -24.17
N ASN A 208 -13.08 -0.48 -24.47
CA ASN A 208 -12.25 0.72 -24.57
C ASN A 208 -11.04 0.28 -25.40
N THR A 209 -11.08 0.62 -26.68
CA THR A 209 -10.03 0.22 -27.60
C THR A 209 -8.79 1.09 -27.39
N PHE A 210 -7.61 0.51 -27.61
CA PHE A 210 -6.29 1.15 -27.51
C PHE A 210 -6.22 2.58 -28.10
N ALA A 211 -7.00 2.85 -29.16
CA ALA A 211 -7.05 4.16 -29.79
C ALA A 211 -7.69 5.26 -28.92
N GLU A 212 -8.66 4.92 -28.07
CA GLU A 212 -9.38 5.88 -27.22
C GLU A 212 -8.53 6.31 -26.02
N ALA A 213 -7.81 5.36 -25.41
CA ALA A 213 -6.88 5.65 -24.31
C ALA A 213 -5.68 6.49 -24.78
N GLN A 214 -5.16 6.23 -25.99
CA GLN A 214 -4.09 7.04 -26.58
C GLN A 214 -4.56 8.46 -26.93
N ALA A 215 -5.76 8.60 -27.51
CA ALA A 215 -6.32 9.90 -27.86
C ALA A 215 -6.59 10.77 -26.62
N GLN A 216 -7.15 10.19 -25.54
CA GLN A 216 -7.36 10.93 -24.28
C GLN A 216 -6.06 11.32 -23.57
N ALA A 217 -5.03 10.47 -23.64
CA ALA A 217 -3.72 10.82 -23.09
C ALA A 217 -3.05 11.97 -23.87
N GLU A 218 -3.23 12.02 -25.19
CA GLU A 218 -2.74 13.12 -26.04
C GLU A 218 -3.52 14.42 -25.82
N GLU A 219 -4.83 14.34 -25.59
CA GLU A 219 -5.69 15.49 -25.27
C GLU A 219 -5.34 16.11 -23.90
N VAL A 220 -5.15 15.30 -22.87
CA VAL A 220 -4.74 15.78 -21.52
C VAL A 220 -3.32 16.34 -21.51
N ARG A 221 -2.41 15.81 -22.35
CA ARG A 221 -1.04 16.33 -22.49
C ARG A 221 -1.00 17.72 -23.12
N ALA A 222 -1.99 18.08 -23.94
CA ALA A 222 -2.08 19.41 -24.54
C ALA A 222 -2.46 20.48 -23.49
N ASP A 223 -3.22 20.11 -22.46
CA ASP A 223 -3.65 21.02 -21.39
C ASP A 223 -2.59 21.26 -20.30
N TYR A 224 -1.58 20.38 -20.21
CA TYR A 224 -0.52 20.48 -19.20
C TYR A 224 0.87 20.18 -19.79
N PRO A 225 1.49 21.13 -20.52
CA PRO A 225 2.85 20.96 -21.02
C PRO A 225 3.83 20.90 -19.84
N THR A 226 4.59 19.81 -19.74
CA THR A 226 5.67 19.68 -18.77
C THR A 226 6.74 20.73 -19.07
N THR A 227 6.96 21.67 -18.15
CA THR A 227 8.14 22.53 -18.15
C THR A 227 9.36 21.66 -17.79
N ASN A 228 10.35 21.65 -18.69
CA ASN A 228 11.66 21.02 -18.52
C ASN A 228 12.34 21.35 -17.19
#